data_AF-A0A2E2RE25-F1
#
_entry.id   AF-A0A2E2RE25-F1
#
_cell.length_a   1.000
_cell.length_b   1.000
_cell.length_c   1.000
_cell.angle_alpha   90.00
_cell.angle_beta   90.00
_cell.angle_gamma   90.00
#
_symmetry.space_group_name_H-M   'P 1'
#
loop_
_entity.id
_entity.type
_entity.pdbx_description
1 polymer ?
#
loop_
_entity_poly.entity_id
_entity_poly.type
_entity_poly.pdbx_seq_one_letter_code
_entity_poly.pdbx_strand_id
1 'polypeptide(L)'
;MIPIIKIFEKLFKIPKGPKCIECKSLLIESNCPNMDCPVEVASWIMMWASPAAANISILDDKTTLKLAQYNLVIHPADLYDLSESDWLQIQTMDKIKIGKIMQQLNQSKSMDAKSLLYGFRIKGMDLEMAKNLTNKFQSISKIRELKIESLMTVDRISEETAFNIKRWFKDSFNKKMLKALDKYGFQLD
;
A
#
# COMPACT_ATOMS: atom_id res chain seq x y z
N MET A 1 46.11 -22.39 8.64
CA MET A 1 45.32 -21.32 8.00
C MET A 1 43.86 -21.73 8.07
N ILE A 2 43.11 -21.25 9.08
CA ILE A 2 41.67 -21.53 9.16
C ILE A 2 41.04 -20.81 7.96
N PRO A 3 40.29 -21.50 7.07
CA PRO A 3 39.66 -20.85 5.95
C PRO A 3 38.77 -19.73 6.50
N ILE A 4 38.92 -18.51 5.99
CA ILE A 4 38.12 -17.33 6.37
C ILE A 4 36.61 -17.68 6.41
N ILE A 5 36.17 -18.58 5.53
CA ILE A 5 34.82 -19.16 5.48
C ILE A 5 34.35 -19.75 6.83
N LYS A 6 35.19 -20.53 7.53
CA LYS A 6 34.84 -21.12 8.84
C LYS A 6 34.71 -20.09 9.97
N ILE A 7 35.34 -18.92 9.81
CA ILE A 7 35.21 -17.80 10.76
C ILE A 7 33.90 -17.06 10.51
N PHE A 8 33.53 -16.85 9.24
CA PHE A 8 32.25 -16.23 8.89
C PHE A 8 31.03 -17.06 9.33
N GLU A 9 31.08 -18.39 9.20
CA GLU A 9 30.01 -19.29 9.69
C GLU A 9 29.78 -19.22 11.21
N LYS A 10 30.83 -18.94 11.99
CA LYS A 10 30.71 -18.78 13.46
C LYS A 10 30.18 -17.42 13.87
N LEU A 11 30.39 -16.38 13.06
CA LEU A 11 30.05 -14.99 13.41
C LEU A 11 28.63 -14.61 12.99
N PHE A 12 28.10 -15.20 11.91
CA PHE A 12 26.75 -14.91 11.45
C PHE A 12 25.85 -16.13 11.63
N LYS A 13 25.04 -16.11 12.70
CA LYS A 13 23.90 -17.02 12.80
C LYS A 13 22.91 -16.67 11.69
N ILE A 14 22.82 -17.51 10.66
CA ILE A 14 21.79 -17.38 9.62
C ILE A 14 20.44 -17.41 10.34
N PRO A 15 19.63 -16.35 10.24
CA PRO A 15 18.34 -16.32 10.92
C PRO A 15 17.44 -17.41 10.31
N LYS A 16 16.99 -18.33 11.17
CA LYS A 16 16.20 -19.51 10.80
C LYS A 16 14.72 -19.23 11.06
N GLY A 17 13.85 -19.73 10.18
CA GLY A 17 12.40 -19.64 10.33
C GLY A 17 11.65 -19.81 9.01
N PRO A 18 10.31 -19.73 9.02
CA PRO A 18 9.51 -19.84 7.82
C PRO A 18 9.83 -18.70 6.84
N LYS A 19 9.87 -19.03 5.55
CA LYS A 19 10.16 -18.08 4.48
C LYS A 19 8.90 -17.79 3.68
N CYS A 20 8.76 -16.54 3.24
CA CYS A 20 7.71 -16.15 2.30
C CYS A 20 7.79 -16.99 1.02
N ILE A 21 6.66 -17.51 0.56
CA ILE A 21 6.61 -18.33 -0.66
C ILE A 21 6.96 -17.53 -1.91
N GLU A 22 6.60 -16.26 -1.95
CA GLU A 22 6.82 -15.36 -3.09
C GLU A 22 8.26 -14.83 -3.14
N CYS A 23 8.73 -14.13 -2.09
CA CYS A 23 10.03 -13.43 -2.13
C CYS A 23 11.16 -14.09 -1.32
N LYS A 24 10.90 -15.24 -0.66
CA LYS A 24 11.86 -15.98 0.18
C LYS A 24 12.42 -15.23 1.40
N SER A 25 11.94 -14.02 1.70
CA SER A 25 12.24 -13.30 2.94
C SER A 25 11.83 -14.10 4.17
N LEU A 26 12.56 -13.97 5.26
CA LEU A 26 12.20 -14.56 6.55
C LEU A 26 10.93 -13.88 7.08
N LEU A 27 9.92 -14.65 7.45
CA LEU A 27 8.68 -14.11 7.99
C LEU A 27 8.87 -13.65 9.44
N ILE A 28 8.18 -12.57 9.81
CA ILE A 28 8.10 -12.05 11.17
C ILE A 28 6.64 -12.14 11.58
N GLU A 29 6.34 -12.95 12.60
CA GLU A 29 4.95 -13.18 13.07
C GLU A 29 3.98 -13.54 11.92
N SER A 30 4.44 -14.43 11.03
CA SER A 30 3.73 -14.86 9.81
C SER A 30 3.57 -13.82 8.70
N ASN A 31 4.06 -12.58 8.87
CA ASN A 31 4.01 -11.53 7.86
C ASN A 31 5.34 -11.38 7.11
N CYS A 32 5.26 -10.93 5.86
CA CYS A 32 6.45 -10.70 5.04
C CYS A 32 6.98 -9.28 5.31
N PRO A 33 8.23 -9.11 5.80
CA PRO A 33 8.77 -7.78 6.07
C PRO A 33 9.16 -7.00 4.81
N ASN A 34 9.22 -7.68 3.65
CA ASN A 34 9.52 -7.06 2.38
C ASN A 34 8.24 -6.45 1.77
N MET A 35 8.13 -5.12 1.80
CA MET A 35 6.97 -4.40 1.24
C MET A 35 6.86 -4.53 -0.29
N ASP A 36 7.95 -4.84 -0.98
CA ASP A 36 7.97 -5.09 -2.44
C ASP A 36 7.57 -6.54 -2.78
N CYS A 37 7.29 -7.37 -1.76
CA CYS A 37 6.82 -8.73 -1.97
C CYS A 37 5.45 -8.71 -2.64
N PRO A 38 5.18 -9.58 -3.64
CA PRO A 38 3.87 -9.66 -4.28
C PRO A 38 2.69 -9.81 -3.30
N VAL A 39 2.87 -10.53 -2.19
CA VAL A 39 1.83 -10.66 -1.15
C VAL A 39 1.55 -9.33 -0.46
N GLU A 40 2.58 -8.56 -0.15
CA GLU A 40 2.42 -7.26 0.53
C GLU A 40 1.83 -6.22 -0.41
N VAL A 41 2.27 -6.19 -1.67
CA VAL A 41 1.66 -5.35 -2.71
C VAL A 41 0.19 -5.72 -2.89
N ALA A 42 -0.13 -7.01 -3.09
CA ALA A 42 -1.50 -7.46 -3.26
C ALA A 42 -2.39 -7.11 -2.06
N SER A 43 -1.89 -7.27 -0.83
CA SER A 43 -2.58 -6.86 0.39
C SER A 43 -2.88 -5.35 0.41
N TRP A 44 -1.93 -4.53 -0.06
CA TRP A 44 -2.17 -3.09 -0.18
C TRP A 44 -3.23 -2.77 -1.23
N ILE A 45 -3.15 -3.40 -2.41
CA ILE A 45 -4.14 -3.23 -3.47
C ILE A 45 -5.54 -3.66 -2.98
N MET A 46 -5.64 -4.75 -2.23
CA MET A 46 -6.90 -5.21 -1.63
C MET A 46 -7.45 -4.21 -0.61
N MET A 47 -6.59 -3.65 0.25
CA MET A 47 -6.99 -2.59 1.18
C MET A 47 -7.50 -1.36 0.42
N TRP A 48 -6.81 -0.95 -0.64
CA TRP A 48 -7.24 0.13 -1.52
C TRP A 48 -8.57 -0.17 -2.20
N ALA A 49 -8.76 -1.39 -2.72
CA ALA A 49 -10.00 -1.80 -3.38
C ALA A 49 -11.20 -1.95 -2.42
N SER A 50 -10.97 -1.99 -1.11
CA SER A 50 -12.02 -2.20 -0.12
C SER A 50 -13.12 -1.12 -0.13
N PRO A 51 -14.33 -1.42 0.38
CA PRO A 51 -15.42 -0.43 0.49
C PRO A 51 -15.06 0.81 1.32
N ALA A 52 -14.11 0.68 2.26
CA ALA A 52 -13.65 1.79 3.09
C ALA A 52 -12.68 2.73 2.36
N ALA A 53 -12.16 2.33 1.20
CA ALA A 53 -11.26 3.10 0.36
C ALA A 53 -11.88 3.33 -1.05
N ALA A 54 -11.34 2.69 -2.09
CA ALA A 54 -11.71 2.93 -3.49
C ALA A 54 -12.98 2.21 -3.94
N ASN A 55 -13.50 1.25 -3.15
CA ASN A 55 -14.71 0.49 -3.45
C ASN A 55 -14.69 -0.16 -4.85
N ILE A 56 -13.62 -0.87 -5.17
CA ILE A 56 -13.41 -1.61 -6.41
C ILE A 56 -13.69 -3.09 -6.15
N SER A 57 -14.96 -3.42 -5.94
CA SER A 57 -15.41 -4.75 -5.47
C SER A 57 -15.10 -5.92 -6.41
N ILE A 58 -14.71 -5.64 -7.66
CA ILE A 58 -14.38 -6.68 -8.64
C ILE A 58 -12.95 -7.22 -8.49
N LEU A 59 -12.08 -6.48 -7.80
CA LEU A 59 -10.74 -6.94 -7.48
C LEU A 59 -10.81 -7.92 -6.30
N ASP A 60 -10.29 -9.12 -6.53
CA ASP A 60 -10.18 -10.20 -5.54
C ASP A 60 -8.71 -10.54 -5.27
N ASP A 61 -8.45 -11.31 -4.20
CA ASP A 61 -7.09 -11.68 -3.77
C ASP A 61 -6.28 -12.34 -4.88
N LYS A 62 -6.94 -13.17 -5.72
CA LYS A 62 -6.28 -13.88 -6.81
C LYS A 62 -5.85 -12.93 -7.93
N THR A 63 -6.71 -11.97 -8.27
CA THR A 63 -6.44 -10.96 -9.29
C THR A 63 -5.33 -10.03 -8.84
N THR A 64 -5.43 -9.50 -7.62
CA THR A 64 -4.43 -8.56 -7.07
C THR A 64 -3.07 -9.21 -6.89
N LEU A 65 -3.01 -10.47 -6.45
CA LEU A 65 -1.76 -11.23 -6.37
C LEU A 65 -1.11 -11.40 -7.73
N LYS A 66 -1.88 -11.73 -8.78
CA LYS A 66 -1.31 -11.87 -10.13
C LYS A 66 -0.80 -10.54 -10.69
N LEU A 67 -1.53 -9.45 -10.48
CA LEU A 67 -1.07 -8.11 -10.87
C LEU A 67 0.28 -7.79 -10.22
N ALA A 68 0.43 -8.09 -8.93
CA ALA A 68 1.67 -7.90 -8.20
C ALA A 68 2.79 -8.85 -8.68
N GLN A 69 2.49 -10.13 -8.91
CA GLN A 69 3.46 -11.12 -9.42
C GLN A 69 3.99 -10.78 -10.82
N TYR A 70 3.17 -10.16 -11.67
CA TYR A 70 3.58 -9.69 -12.99
C TYR A 70 4.22 -8.30 -12.97
N ASN A 71 4.41 -7.70 -11.79
CA ASN A 71 4.89 -6.33 -11.61
C ASN A 71 4.07 -5.29 -12.40
N LEU A 72 2.79 -5.59 -12.66
CA LEU A 72 1.86 -4.65 -13.28
C LEU A 72 1.43 -3.58 -12.27
N VAL A 73 1.46 -3.91 -10.98
CA VAL A 73 1.23 -2.97 -9.89
C VAL A 73 2.27 -3.17 -8.80
N ILE A 74 2.74 -2.07 -8.24
CA ILE A 74 3.59 -2.03 -7.04
C ILE A 74 2.98 -1.11 -5.97
N HIS A 75 2.08 -0.22 -6.37
CA HIS A 75 1.25 0.59 -5.48
C HIS A 75 -0.12 0.91 -6.10
N PRO A 76 -1.12 1.36 -5.32
CA PRO A 76 -2.48 1.59 -5.82
C PRO A 76 -2.61 2.50 -7.05
N ALA A 77 -1.73 3.47 -7.22
CA ALA A 77 -1.80 4.39 -8.36
C ALA A 77 -1.57 3.70 -9.72
N ASP A 78 -0.90 2.54 -9.74
CA ASP A 78 -0.62 1.80 -10.98
C ASP A 78 -1.89 1.21 -11.59
N LEU A 79 -2.90 0.90 -10.77
CA LEU A 79 -4.20 0.40 -11.25
C LEU A 79 -4.83 1.29 -12.31
N TYR A 80 -4.56 2.60 -12.23
CA TYR A 80 -5.12 3.62 -13.10
C TYR A 80 -4.32 3.82 -14.39
N ASP A 81 -3.13 3.22 -14.50
CA ASP A 81 -2.28 3.22 -15.71
C ASP A 81 -2.43 1.94 -16.54
N LEU A 82 -3.04 0.88 -15.97
CA LEU A 82 -3.20 -0.41 -16.63
C LEU A 82 -4.08 -0.31 -17.89
N SER A 83 -3.55 -0.81 -19.00
CA SER A 83 -4.26 -0.93 -20.27
C SER A 83 -5.19 -2.16 -20.28
N GLU A 84 -6.14 -2.20 -21.22
CA GLU A 84 -6.96 -3.41 -21.44
C GLU A 84 -6.08 -4.64 -21.73
N SER A 85 -4.96 -4.46 -22.45
CA SER A 85 -4.00 -5.54 -22.70
C SER A 85 -3.32 -6.05 -21.43
N ASP A 86 -3.07 -5.21 -20.43
CA ASP A 86 -2.50 -5.65 -19.15
C ASP A 86 -3.51 -6.49 -18.37
N TRP A 87 -4.78 -6.08 -18.37
CA TRP A 87 -5.85 -6.85 -17.75
C TRP A 87 -6.07 -8.21 -18.42
N LEU A 88 -5.95 -8.29 -19.75
CA LEU A 88 -6.09 -9.54 -20.50
C LEU A 88 -4.98 -10.57 -20.19
N GLN A 89 -3.82 -10.13 -19.67
CA GLN A 89 -2.75 -11.05 -19.21
C GLN A 89 -3.15 -11.79 -17.93
N ILE A 90 -4.12 -11.29 -17.17
CA ILE A 90 -4.59 -11.91 -15.94
C ILE A 90 -5.60 -13.01 -16.28
N GLN A 91 -5.17 -14.28 -16.15
CA GLN A 91 -6.07 -15.43 -16.33
C GLN A 91 -7.30 -15.25 -15.43
N THR A 92 -8.50 -15.45 -16.02
CA THR A 92 -9.86 -15.18 -15.53
C THR A 92 -10.47 -13.80 -15.86
N MET A 93 -9.87 -13.04 -16.79
CA MET A 93 -10.48 -11.79 -17.27
C MET A 93 -11.22 -11.99 -18.60
N ASP A 94 -12.47 -11.55 -18.63
CA ASP A 94 -13.24 -11.33 -19.86
C ASP A 94 -13.49 -9.82 -20.06
N LYS A 95 -13.88 -9.43 -21.27
CA LYS A 95 -14.12 -8.02 -21.61
C LYS A 95 -15.18 -7.36 -20.73
N ILE A 96 -16.16 -8.13 -20.23
CA ILE A 96 -17.24 -7.62 -19.37
C ILE A 96 -16.67 -7.27 -17.99
N LYS A 97 -15.87 -8.16 -17.39
CA LYS A 97 -15.20 -7.94 -16.10
C LYS A 97 -14.24 -6.75 -16.20
N ILE A 98 -13.45 -6.66 -17.27
CA ILE A 98 -12.54 -5.53 -17.51
C ILE A 98 -13.33 -4.22 -17.59
N GLY A 99 -14.40 -4.17 -18.37
CA GLY A 99 -15.24 -2.97 -18.48
C GLY A 99 -15.77 -2.49 -17.13
N LYS A 100 -16.20 -3.41 -16.27
CA LYS A 100 -16.64 -3.07 -14.91
C LYS A 100 -15.50 -2.61 -14.00
N ILE A 101 -14.31 -3.19 -14.10
CA ILE A 101 -13.12 -2.74 -13.36
C ILE A 101 -12.79 -1.29 -13.75
N MET A 102 -12.72 -1.00 -15.05
CA MET A 102 -12.42 0.35 -15.55
C MET A 102 -13.48 1.37 -15.09
N GLN A 103 -14.76 0.97 -15.08
CA GLN A 103 -15.84 1.79 -14.53
C GLN A 103 -15.62 2.11 -13.04
N GLN A 104 -15.34 1.10 -12.22
CA GLN A 104 -15.12 1.27 -10.78
C GLN A 104 -13.85 2.09 -10.49
N LEU A 105 -12.77 1.87 -11.24
CA LEU A 105 -11.57 2.70 -11.17
C LEU A 105 -11.91 4.17 -11.45
N ASN A 106 -12.66 4.45 -12.51
CA ASN A 106 -13.04 5.82 -12.82
C ASN A 106 -13.92 6.46 -11.73
N GLN A 107 -14.88 5.71 -11.18
CA GLN A 107 -15.72 6.15 -10.07
C GLN A 107 -14.91 6.43 -8.80
N SER A 108 -13.89 5.62 -8.52
CA SER A 108 -13.08 5.75 -7.31
C SER A 108 -12.28 7.05 -7.25
N LYS A 109 -12.11 7.78 -8.36
CA LYS A 109 -11.37 9.06 -8.39
C LYS A 109 -12.02 10.16 -7.54
N SER A 110 -13.33 10.05 -7.25
CA SER A 110 -14.05 10.96 -6.34
C SER A 110 -14.00 10.50 -4.88
N MET A 111 -13.03 9.69 -4.50
CA MET A 111 -12.84 9.21 -3.13
C MET A 111 -12.58 10.38 -2.16
N ASP A 112 -13.20 10.32 -0.98
CA ASP A 112 -12.98 11.33 0.06
C ASP A 112 -11.58 11.23 0.70
N ALA A 113 -11.14 12.32 1.35
CA ALA A 113 -9.81 12.38 1.96
C ALA A 113 -9.58 11.30 3.03
N LYS A 114 -10.63 10.90 3.76
CA LYS A 114 -10.58 9.86 4.79
C LYS A 114 -10.23 8.51 4.14
N SER A 115 -10.96 8.15 3.11
CA SER A 115 -10.82 6.90 2.37
C SER A 115 -9.49 6.85 1.63
N LEU A 116 -9.02 7.97 1.09
CA LEU A 116 -7.66 8.09 0.52
C LEU A 116 -6.60 7.82 1.58
N LEU A 117 -6.66 8.53 2.71
CA LEU A 117 -5.69 8.40 3.78
C LEU A 117 -5.68 6.98 4.33
N TYR A 118 -6.84 6.37 4.55
CA TYR A 118 -6.95 4.95 4.92
C TYR A 118 -6.29 4.04 3.88
N GLY A 119 -6.58 4.23 2.59
CA GLY A 119 -6.00 3.46 1.49
C GLY A 119 -4.48 3.56 1.34
N PHE A 120 -3.82 4.56 1.93
CA PHE A 120 -2.35 4.68 1.92
C PHE A 120 -1.64 3.61 2.75
N ARG A 121 -2.37 2.86 3.59
CA ARG A 121 -1.82 1.77 4.42
C ARG A 121 -0.64 2.23 5.29
N ILE A 122 -0.81 3.38 5.96
CA ILE A 122 0.19 3.88 6.91
C ILE A 122 0.22 2.96 8.14
N LYS A 123 1.40 2.46 8.51
CA LYS A 123 1.56 1.55 9.66
C LYS A 123 0.99 2.17 10.95
N GLY A 124 0.12 1.42 11.62
CA GLY A 124 -0.49 1.84 12.89
C GLY A 124 -1.66 2.81 12.74
N MET A 125 -2.10 3.09 11.51
CA MET A 125 -3.26 3.93 11.24
C MET A 125 -4.46 3.05 10.85
N ASP A 126 -5.57 3.23 11.56
CA ASP A 126 -6.85 2.60 11.24
C ASP A 126 -7.81 3.61 10.56
N LEU A 127 -9.00 3.14 10.17
CA LEU A 127 -10.01 3.96 9.52
C LEU A 127 -10.50 5.12 10.41
N GLU A 128 -10.60 4.91 11.72
CA GLU A 128 -11.08 5.95 12.64
C GLU A 128 -10.01 7.03 12.85
N MET A 129 -8.73 6.67 12.92
CA MET A 129 -7.63 7.63 12.93
C MET A 129 -7.59 8.45 11.64
N ALA A 130 -7.75 7.82 10.48
CA ALA A 130 -7.81 8.52 9.19
C ALA A 130 -8.96 9.54 9.17
N LYS A 131 -10.14 9.14 9.63
CA LYS A 131 -11.32 10.01 9.78
C LYS A 131 -11.09 11.16 10.75
N ASN A 132 -10.50 10.89 11.91
CA ASN A 132 -10.22 11.92 12.91
C ASN A 132 -9.22 12.96 12.39
N LEU A 133 -8.18 12.52 11.66
CA LEU A 133 -7.21 13.41 11.02
C LEU A 133 -7.89 14.31 9.98
N THR A 134 -8.67 13.73 9.06
CA THR A 134 -9.29 14.48 7.98
C THR A 134 -10.40 15.39 8.49
N ASN A 135 -11.13 15.00 9.54
CA ASN A 135 -12.11 15.88 10.17
C ASN A 135 -11.45 17.10 10.83
N LYS A 136 -10.30 16.91 11.49
CA LYS A 136 -9.60 17.99 12.20
C LYS A 136 -8.86 18.93 11.26
N PHE A 137 -8.20 18.41 10.23
CA PHE A 137 -7.29 19.19 9.39
C PHE A 137 -7.81 19.44 7.97
N GLN A 138 -8.85 18.72 7.54
CA GLN A 138 -9.59 18.91 6.28
C GLN A 138 -8.80 18.73 4.99
N SER A 139 -7.49 18.42 5.04
CA SER A 139 -6.63 18.35 3.86
C SER A 139 -5.47 17.38 4.08
N ILE A 140 -5.23 16.47 3.12
CA ILE A 140 -4.09 15.54 3.16
C ILE A 140 -2.78 16.32 3.03
N SER A 141 -2.74 17.35 2.19
CA SER A 141 -1.59 18.26 2.07
C SER A 141 -1.24 18.93 3.41
N LYS A 142 -2.23 19.39 4.19
CA LYS A 142 -1.98 19.92 5.53
C LYS A 142 -1.44 18.84 6.47
N ILE A 143 -2.06 17.65 6.49
CA ILE A 143 -1.64 16.53 7.35
C ILE A 143 -0.18 16.16 7.10
N ARG A 144 0.24 16.14 5.83
CA ARG A 144 1.62 15.88 5.43
C ARG A 144 2.63 16.83 6.07
N GLU A 145 2.26 18.09 6.29
CA GLU A 145 3.15 19.14 6.80
C GLU A 145 3.19 19.23 8.34
N LEU A 146 2.16 18.71 9.03
CA LEU A 146 2.05 18.76 10.49
C LEU A 146 3.29 18.23 11.22
N LYS A 147 3.57 18.78 12.40
CA LYS A 147 4.59 18.21 13.30
C LYS A 147 4.03 17.00 14.04
N ILE A 148 4.92 16.19 14.63
CA ILE A 148 4.53 14.99 15.38
C ILE A 148 3.59 15.36 16.53
N GLU A 149 3.90 16.43 17.25
CA GLU A 149 3.12 16.92 18.39
C GLU A 149 1.69 17.30 17.95
N SER A 150 1.53 17.89 16.76
CA SER A 150 0.22 18.22 16.21
C SER A 150 -0.58 16.97 15.85
N LEU A 151 0.05 15.95 15.28
CA LEU A 151 -0.59 14.67 14.96
C LEU A 151 -1.07 13.96 16.22
N MET A 152 -0.27 13.97 17.29
CA MET A 152 -0.61 13.37 18.59
C MET A 152 -1.78 14.05 19.31
N THR A 153 -2.20 15.25 18.89
CA THR A 153 -3.41 15.89 19.42
C THR A 153 -4.71 15.30 18.84
N VAL A 154 -4.61 14.34 17.93
CA VAL A 154 -5.75 13.62 17.35
C VAL A 154 -5.98 12.35 18.17
N ASP A 155 -7.24 12.07 18.45
CA ASP A 155 -7.62 10.88 19.22
C ASP A 155 -7.05 9.59 18.60
N ARG A 156 -6.58 8.70 19.48
CA ARG A 156 -5.94 7.40 19.18
C ARG A 156 -4.56 7.45 18.49
N ILE A 157 -4.04 8.62 18.13
CA ILE A 157 -2.71 8.72 17.51
C ILE A 157 -1.61 8.67 18.57
N SER A 158 -0.88 7.55 18.61
CA SER A 158 0.34 7.41 19.42
C SER A 158 1.53 8.13 18.78
N GLU A 159 2.61 8.32 19.54
CA GLU A 159 3.87 8.83 19.02
C GLU A 159 4.43 7.96 17.88
N GLU A 160 4.33 6.62 18.00
CA GLU A 160 4.75 5.69 16.94
C GLU A 160 3.93 5.92 15.66
N THR A 161 2.61 6.03 15.76
CA THR A 161 1.76 6.29 14.59
C THR A 161 2.04 7.65 13.98
N ALA A 162 2.22 8.69 14.79
CA ALA A 162 2.61 10.02 14.30
C ALA A 162 3.94 10.00 13.55
N PHE A 163 4.94 9.28 14.07
CA PHE A 163 6.21 9.06 13.38
C PHE A 163 6.03 8.30 12.06
N ASN A 164 5.22 7.24 12.05
CA ASN A 164 4.93 6.46 10.84
C ASN A 164 4.24 7.31 9.76
N ILE A 165 3.29 8.17 10.13
CA ILE A 165 2.66 9.14 9.22
C ILE A 165 3.72 10.04 8.60
N LYS A 166 4.57 10.68 9.41
CA LYS A 166 5.63 11.56 8.90
C LYS A 166 6.63 10.84 8.01
N ARG A 167 7.02 9.62 8.39
CA ARG A 167 7.93 8.79 7.60
C ARG A 167 7.30 8.44 6.26
N TRP A 168 6.05 8.01 6.24
CA TRP A 168 5.33 7.62 5.04
C TRP A 168 5.28 8.76 4.01
N PHE A 169 4.92 9.99 4.43
CA PHE A 169 4.89 11.15 3.54
C PHE A 169 6.27 11.65 3.09
N LYS A 170 7.33 11.31 3.82
CA LYS A 170 8.72 11.67 3.45
C LYS A 170 9.33 10.68 2.46
N ASP A 171 8.84 9.45 2.45
CA ASP A 171 9.33 8.38 1.61
C ASP A 171 9.19 8.70 0.11
N SER A 172 10.24 8.39 -0.66
CA SER A 172 10.30 8.75 -2.08
C SER A 172 9.37 7.91 -2.96
N PHE A 173 9.13 6.66 -2.59
CA PHE A 173 8.21 5.76 -3.28
C PHE A 173 6.77 6.25 -3.09
N ASN A 174 6.38 6.56 -1.86
CA ASN A 174 5.04 7.11 -1.57
C ASN A 174 4.80 8.47 -2.22
N LYS A 175 5.82 9.33 -2.29
CA LYS A 175 5.73 10.60 -3.03
C LYS A 175 5.47 10.40 -4.52
N LYS A 176 6.04 9.36 -5.15
CA LYS A 176 5.75 9.02 -6.55
C LYS A 176 4.30 8.56 -6.70
N MET A 177 3.82 7.72 -5.79
CA MET A 177 2.42 7.28 -5.77
C MET A 177 1.46 8.48 -5.67
N LEU A 178 1.69 9.41 -4.73
CA LEU A 178 0.84 10.60 -4.57
C LEU A 178 0.79 11.46 -5.84
N LYS A 179 1.94 11.66 -6.51
CA LYS A 179 1.99 12.39 -7.79
C LYS A 179 1.23 11.66 -8.90
N ALA A 180 1.29 10.34 -8.93
CA ALA A 180 0.54 9.55 -9.90
C ALA A 180 -0.97 9.65 -9.64
N LEU A 181 -1.42 9.56 -8.39
CA LEU A 181 -2.83 9.77 -8.02
C LEU A 181 -3.32 11.16 -8.42
N ASP A 182 -2.55 12.21 -8.13
CA ASP A 182 -2.86 13.59 -8.52
C ASP A 182 -3.05 13.71 -10.05
N LYS A 183 -2.15 13.11 -10.86
CA LYS A 183 -2.29 13.04 -12.32
C LYS A 183 -3.60 12.37 -12.77
N TYR A 184 -4.12 11.41 -12.01
CA TYR A 184 -5.38 10.73 -12.29
C TYR A 184 -6.63 11.46 -11.76
N GLY A 185 -6.46 12.63 -11.13
CA GLY A 185 -7.55 13.49 -10.67
C GLY A 185 -8.02 13.22 -9.24
N PHE A 186 -7.23 12.52 -8.42
CA PHE A 186 -7.53 12.35 -7.00
C PHE A 186 -7.32 13.67 -6.24
N GLN A 187 -8.28 14.03 -5.39
CA GLN A 187 -8.18 15.23 -4.57
C GLN A 187 -7.31 14.96 -3.33
N LEU A 188 -6.09 15.49 -3.34
CA LEU A 188 -5.16 15.43 -2.20
C LEU A 188 -5.20 16.69 -1.31
N ASP A 189 -6.01 17.68 -1.70
CA ASP A 189 -6.16 18.96 -0.99
C ASP A 189 -7.50 19.07 -0.25
#